data_AF-A0A975N3A4-F1
#
_entry.id   AF-A0A975N3A4-F1
#
_cell.length_a   1.000
_cell.length_b   1.000
_cell.length_c   1.000
_cell.angle_alpha   90.00
_cell.angle_beta   90.00
_cell.angle_gamma   90.00
#
_symmetry.space_group_name_H-M   'P 1'
#
loop_
_entity.id
_entity.type
_entity.pdbx_description
1 polymer ?
#
loop_
_entity_poly.entity_id
_entity_poly.type
_entity_poly.pdbx_seq_one_letter_code
_entity_poly.pdbx_strand_id
1 'polypeptide(L)'
;MKRLLAAGVIALAAGTLAALPGTASAAPAAPGITCGNHMEPVGGDKYHRKYYWGNCGATAVKVNVWFSAYSGGPFDRFDHEQCAPANQDTLVGETTNYLVTRYYVKDTAGAC
;
A
#
# COMPACT_ATOMS: atom_id res chain seq x y z
N MET A 1 6.55 9.87 -60.81
CA MET A 1 7.74 9.06 -61.19
C MET A 1 7.52 7.63 -60.70
N LYS A 2 8.08 6.60 -61.37
CA LYS A 2 8.25 5.17 -60.96
C LYS A 2 7.02 4.47 -60.29
N ARG A 3 6.25 3.59 -60.94
CA ARG A 3 6.50 2.22 -61.47
C ARG A 3 6.83 1.14 -60.40
N LEU A 4 5.98 0.07 -60.39
CA LEU A 4 6.33 -1.38 -60.33
C LEU A 4 6.97 -1.91 -59.02
N LEU A 5 6.93 -3.19 -58.56
CA LEU A 5 6.29 -4.52 -58.81
C LEU A 5 6.61 -5.38 -57.51
N ALA A 6 6.12 -6.58 -57.18
CA ALA A 6 4.92 -7.40 -57.44
C ALA A 6 4.99 -8.70 -56.59
N ALA A 7 3.94 -9.55 -56.62
CA ALA A 7 3.82 -10.87 -55.96
C ALA A 7 3.79 -10.82 -54.40
N GLY A 8 3.18 -11.76 -53.68
CA GLY A 8 2.57 -13.05 -54.06
C GLY A 8 3.21 -14.22 -53.31
N VAL A 9 2.46 -15.33 -53.20
CA VAL A 9 2.79 -16.64 -52.60
C VAL A 9 2.19 -16.92 -51.21
N ILE A 10 1.44 -18.02 -51.18
CA ILE A 10 0.80 -18.68 -50.05
C ILE A 10 1.74 -19.80 -49.57
N ALA A 11 1.91 -19.98 -48.26
CA ALA A 11 2.31 -21.28 -47.72
C ALA A 11 1.88 -21.44 -46.27
N LEU A 12 0.98 -22.41 -46.07
CA LEU A 12 0.69 -23.08 -44.82
C LEU A 12 1.98 -23.56 -44.13
N ALA A 13 2.10 -23.28 -42.83
CA ALA A 13 2.89 -24.10 -41.92
C ALA A 13 1.94 -24.67 -40.86
N ALA A 14 1.60 -25.95 -40.99
CA ALA A 14 0.78 -26.65 -40.01
C ALA A 14 1.61 -26.90 -38.74
N GLY A 15 1.53 -25.99 -37.77
CA GLY A 15 2.11 -26.12 -36.44
C GLY A 15 1.06 -26.52 -35.42
N THR A 16 0.82 -27.82 -35.24
CA THR A 16 0.00 -28.33 -34.13
C THR A 16 0.73 -28.17 -32.81
N LEU A 17 0.56 -27.00 -32.18
CA LEU A 17 0.82 -26.81 -30.75
C LEU A 17 -0.53 -26.67 -30.06
N ALA A 18 -0.81 -27.62 -29.15
CA ALA A 18 -2.04 -27.63 -28.38
C ALA A 18 -2.16 -26.32 -27.59
N ALA A 19 -3.20 -25.55 -27.88
CA ALA A 19 -3.57 -24.40 -27.08
C ALA A 19 -4.09 -24.92 -25.72
N LEU A 20 -3.18 -25.14 -24.76
CA LEU A 20 -3.57 -25.14 -23.37
C LEU A 20 -4.27 -23.79 -23.11
N PRO A 21 -5.47 -23.76 -22.51
CA PRO A 21 -6.00 -22.54 -21.96
C PRO A 21 -5.13 -22.17 -20.77
N GLY A 22 -4.04 -21.47 -21.05
CA GLY A 22 -3.21 -20.83 -20.05
C GLY A 22 -4.09 -19.80 -19.35
N THR A 23 -4.71 -20.20 -18.25
CA THR A 23 -5.33 -19.30 -17.29
C THR A 23 -4.20 -18.45 -16.72
N ALA A 24 -3.88 -17.37 -17.43
CA ALA A 24 -3.10 -16.27 -16.91
C ALA A 24 -3.93 -15.66 -15.78
N SER A 25 -3.86 -16.30 -14.62
CA SER A 25 -4.37 -15.74 -13.38
C SER A 25 -3.61 -14.45 -13.19
N ALA A 26 -4.27 -13.33 -13.47
CA ALA A 26 -3.76 -12.03 -13.10
C ALA A 26 -3.41 -12.13 -11.62
N ALA A 27 -2.12 -12.07 -11.29
CA ALA A 27 -1.71 -12.03 -9.90
C ALA A 27 -2.46 -10.85 -9.27
N PRO A 28 -3.13 -11.03 -8.12
CA PRO A 28 -3.82 -9.94 -7.48
C PRO A 28 -2.82 -8.80 -7.31
N ALA A 29 -3.15 -7.62 -7.83
CA ALA A 29 -2.30 -6.46 -7.70
C ALA A 29 -1.98 -6.29 -6.22
N ALA A 30 -0.70 -6.25 -5.86
CA ALA A 30 -0.29 -6.03 -4.49
C ALA A 30 -0.97 -4.73 -4.00
N PRO A 31 -1.59 -4.72 -2.81
CA PRO A 31 -2.25 -3.53 -2.31
C PRO A 31 -1.24 -2.37 -2.30
N GLY A 32 -1.63 -1.25 -2.91
CA GLY A 32 -0.77 -0.08 -2.99
C GLY A 32 -0.53 0.51 -1.61
N ILE A 33 0.74 0.71 -1.25
CA ILE A 33 1.14 1.30 0.03
C ILE A 33 0.62 2.74 0.11
N THR A 34 -0.01 3.12 1.22
CA THR A 34 -0.56 4.46 1.40
C THR A 34 0.43 5.34 2.16
N CYS A 35 1.25 6.10 1.42
CA CYS A 35 2.30 6.95 1.96
C CYS A 35 1.79 7.89 3.08
N GLY A 36 2.40 7.81 4.26
CA GLY A 36 2.00 8.61 5.42
C GLY A 36 0.88 7.98 6.25
N ASN A 37 0.28 8.78 7.14
CA ASN A 37 -0.73 8.29 8.08
C ASN A 37 -2.09 8.09 7.38
N HIS A 38 -2.68 6.91 7.54
CA HIS A 38 -4.04 6.60 7.09
C HIS A 38 -4.78 5.74 8.13
N MET A 39 -6.07 5.49 7.90
CA MET A 39 -6.95 4.81 8.85
C MET A 39 -7.95 3.89 8.14
N GLU A 40 -8.23 2.75 8.77
CA GLU A 40 -9.25 1.80 8.34
C GLU A 40 -10.33 1.67 9.43
N PRO A 41 -11.62 1.80 9.10
CA PRO A 41 -12.68 1.44 10.03
C PRO A 41 -12.73 -0.09 10.16
N VAL A 42 -12.84 -0.59 11.39
CA VAL A 42 -13.08 -2.00 11.65
C VAL A 42 -14.60 -2.19 11.84
N GLY A 43 -15.19 -3.08 11.05
CA GLY A 43 -16.63 -3.30 11.07
C GLY A 43 -17.13 -3.80 12.43
N GLY A 44 -18.21 -3.19 12.94
CA GLY A 44 -18.88 -3.59 14.19
C GLY A 44 -19.10 -2.44 15.17
N ASP A 45 -18.22 -1.44 15.20
CA ASP A 45 -18.34 -0.25 16.04
C ASP A 45 -17.85 1.00 15.28
N LYS A 46 -18.64 2.09 15.33
CA LYS A 46 -18.32 3.40 14.74
C LYS A 46 -17.00 4.01 15.23
N TYR A 47 -16.48 3.59 16.38
CA TYR A 47 -15.23 4.08 16.94
C TYR A 47 -14.05 3.13 16.75
N HIS A 48 -14.28 1.88 16.33
CA HIS A 48 -13.22 0.89 16.09
C HIS A 48 -12.46 1.23 14.81
N ARG A 49 -11.23 1.71 14.98
CA ARG A 49 -10.37 2.19 13.89
C ARG A 49 -8.96 1.65 14.08
N LYS A 50 -8.39 1.14 12.99
CA LYS A 50 -6.96 0.90 12.86
C LYS A 50 -6.31 2.09 12.18
N TYR A 51 -5.09 2.42 12.59
CA TYR A 51 -4.29 3.48 12.04
C TYR A 51 -2.97 2.90 11.58
N TYR A 52 -2.53 3.30 10.40
CA TYR A 52 -1.33 2.80 9.77
C TYR A 52 -0.48 3.96 9.27
N TRP A 53 0.79 3.70 9.05
CA TRP A 53 1.72 4.62 8.41
C TRP A 53 2.49 3.91 7.30
N GLY A 54 2.30 4.38 6.06
CA GLY A 54 3.01 3.86 4.89
C GLY A 54 4.37 4.52 4.73
N ASN A 55 5.43 3.73 4.89
CA ASN A 55 6.79 4.16 4.62
C ASN A 55 7.08 4.02 3.12
N CYS A 56 6.92 5.09 2.35
CA CYS A 56 7.28 5.12 0.92
C CYS A 56 8.78 5.46 0.68
N GLY A 57 9.60 5.40 1.72
CA GLY A 57 11.06 5.50 1.62
C GLY A 57 11.72 4.19 1.18
N ALA A 58 12.97 4.28 0.74
CA ALA A 58 13.78 3.13 0.33
C ALA A 58 14.39 2.34 1.51
N THR A 59 14.31 2.86 2.73
CA THR A 59 14.93 2.30 3.94
C THR A 59 13.91 2.17 5.07
N ALA A 60 14.08 1.16 5.93
CA ALA A 60 13.33 1.10 7.19
C ALA A 60 13.73 2.29 8.07
N VAL A 61 12.76 2.85 8.79
CA VAL A 61 12.98 4.00 9.69
C VAL A 61 12.34 3.76 11.05
N LYS A 62 12.96 4.30 12.09
CA LYS A 62 12.38 4.34 13.42
C LYS A 62 11.40 5.51 13.51
N VAL A 63 10.20 5.23 13.99
CA VAL A 63 9.11 6.20 14.10
C VAL A 63 8.64 6.31 15.54
N ASN A 64 8.34 7.55 15.97
CA ASN A 64 7.67 7.79 17.24
C ASN A 64 6.17 7.92 16.98
N VAL A 65 5.40 7.02 17.59
CA VAL A 65 3.95 6.99 17.51
C VAL A 65 3.37 7.88 18.60
N TRP A 66 2.40 8.70 18.19
CA TRP A 66 1.64 9.59 19.05
C TRP A 66 0.15 9.34 18.84
N PHE A 67 -0.66 9.50 19.89
CA PHE A 67 -2.11 9.58 19.75
C PHE A 67 -2.63 10.96 20.16
N SER A 68 -3.73 11.37 19.54
CA SER A 68 -4.41 12.64 19.80
C SER A 68 -5.77 12.38 20.43
N ALA A 69 -5.94 12.79 21.68
CA ALA A 69 -7.22 12.73 22.37
C ALA A 69 -8.01 14.04 22.21
N TYR A 70 -9.33 13.93 21.99
CA TYR A 70 -10.27 15.03 21.74
C TYR A 70 -10.00 15.78 20.42
N SER A 71 -11.03 15.96 19.60
CA SER A 71 -10.90 16.61 18.29
C SER A 71 -10.49 18.08 18.42
N GLY A 72 -9.28 18.41 17.99
CA GLY A 72 -8.74 19.78 18.03
C GLY A 72 -8.12 20.22 19.36
N GLY A 73 -7.93 19.30 20.32
CA GLY A 73 -7.25 19.60 21.59
C GLY A 73 -5.71 19.49 21.52
N PRO A 74 -4.98 20.07 22.48
CA PRO A 74 -3.52 19.95 22.60
C PRO A 74 -3.07 18.59 23.22
N PHE A 75 -3.97 17.62 23.34
CA PHE A 75 -3.73 16.36 24.07
C PHE A 75 -3.10 15.29 23.18
N ASP A 76 -2.00 15.66 22.53
CA ASP A 76 -1.11 14.73 21.85
C ASP A 76 -0.20 14.08 22.89
N ARG A 77 -0.22 12.74 22.97
CA ARG A 77 0.66 11.96 23.84
C ARG A 77 1.53 11.03 23.01
N PHE A 78 2.79 10.92 23.42
CA PHE A 78 3.66 9.85 22.95
C PHE A 78 3.12 8.51 23.46
N ASP A 79 3.15 7.50 22.60
CA ASP A 79 2.68 6.15 22.89
C ASP A 79 3.86 5.17 22.94
N HIS A 80 4.57 5.01 21.82
CA HIS A 80 5.71 4.11 21.70
C HIS A 80 6.65 4.50 20.54
N GLU A 81 7.88 3.98 20.54
CA GLU A 81 8.72 3.92 19.33
C GLU A 81 8.48 2.58 18.61
N GLN A 82 8.52 2.56 17.28
CA GLN A 82 8.57 1.31 16.51
C GLN A 82 9.36 1.44 15.21
N CYS A 83 9.60 0.31 14.55
CA CYS A 83 10.27 0.24 13.26
C CYS A 83 9.27 0.05 12.12
N ALA A 84 9.33 0.95 11.14
CA ALA A 84 8.49 0.94 9.95
C ALA A 84 9.31 0.47 8.73
N PRO A 85 9.10 -0.75 8.20
CA PRO A 85 9.83 -1.28 7.06
C PRO A 85 9.67 -0.42 5.80
N ALA A 86 10.67 -0.40 4.92
CA ALA A 86 10.58 0.26 3.62
C ALA A 86 9.44 -0.33 2.77
N ASN A 87 8.71 0.53 2.05
CA ASN A 87 7.62 0.18 1.13
C ASN A 87 6.54 -0.72 1.75
N GLN A 88 6.15 -0.43 3.00
CA GLN A 88 5.10 -1.16 3.71
C GLN A 88 4.25 -0.22 4.58
N ASP A 89 2.98 -0.58 4.73
CA ASP A 89 2.08 0.03 5.71
C ASP A 89 2.27 -0.66 7.07
N THR A 90 2.71 0.11 8.06
CA THR A 90 2.93 -0.36 9.44
C THR A 90 1.71 0.00 10.27
N LEU A 91 1.10 -0.95 11.00
CA LEU A 91 0.06 -0.63 11.97
C LEU A 91 0.69 0.21 13.09
N VAL A 92 0.18 1.42 13.31
CA VAL A 92 0.68 2.35 14.33
C VAL A 92 -0.25 2.50 15.52
N GLY A 93 -1.48 2.03 15.42
CA GLY A 93 -2.38 1.98 16.56
C GLY A 93 -3.75 1.45 16.21
N GLU A 94 -4.48 1.04 17.24
CA GLU A 94 -5.86 0.60 17.14
C GLU A 94 -6.64 1.17 18.32
N THR A 95 -7.88 1.59 18.10
CA THR A 95 -8.72 2.05 19.19
C THR A 95 -10.18 1.80 18.94
N THR A 96 -10.92 1.51 20.01
CA THR A 96 -12.39 1.58 20.10
C THR A 96 -12.83 2.82 20.90
N ASN A 97 -11.90 3.60 21.45
CA ASN A 97 -12.21 4.74 22.30
C ASN A 97 -12.60 5.96 21.46
N TYR A 98 -13.82 6.46 21.66
CA TYR A 98 -14.35 7.64 20.98
C TYR A 98 -13.54 8.93 21.24
N LEU A 99 -12.79 8.97 22.35
CA LEU A 99 -11.92 10.10 22.70
C LEU A 99 -10.63 10.13 21.88
N VAL A 100 -10.13 8.98 21.43
CA VAL A 100 -8.93 8.91 20.58
C VAL A 100 -9.36 9.21 19.14
N THR A 101 -8.83 10.30 18.61
CA THR A 101 -9.22 10.82 17.29
C THR A 101 -8.30 10.35 16.17
N ARG A 102 -7.01 10.16 16.47
CA ARG A 102 -6.00 9.61 15.57
C ARG A 102 -4.84 9.00 16.36
N TYR A 103 -4.19 8.00 15.77
CA TYR A 103 -2.77 7.77 15.94
C TYR A 103 -2.02 8.40 14.76
N TYR A 104 -0.80 8.87 14.99
CA TYR A 104 0.04 9.44 13.94
C TYR A 104 1.53 9.31 14.26
N VAL A 105 2.34 9.23 13.21
CA VAL A 105 3.81 9.15 13.29
C VAL A 105 4.45 10.53 13.28
N LYS A 106 5.48 10.69 14.11
CA LYS A 106 6.58 11.64 13.92
C LYS A 106 7.84 10.84 13.58
N ASP A 107 8.38 11.04 12.38
CA ASP A 107 9.63 10.42 11.96
C ASP A 107 10.78 10.90 12.86
N THR A 108 11.65 9.98 13.28
CA THR A 108 12.83 10.29 14.10
C THR A 108 14.10 10.49 13.26
N ALA A 109 14.05 10.16 11.97
CA ALA A 109 15.21 9.95 11.09
C ALA A 109 16.23 8.93 11.63
N GLY A 110 15.86 8.15 12.65
CA GLY A 110 16.66 7.08 13.21
C GLY A 110 16.61 5.81 12.37
N ALA A 111 17.73 5.10 12.32
CA ALA A 111 17.77 3.76 11.75
C ALA A 111 17.00 2.75 12.62
N CYS A 112 16.50 1.72 11.95
CA CYS A 112 16.13 0.43 12.52
C CYS A 112 17.22 -0.59 12.20
#